data_AF-A0A837IJQ8-F1
#
_entry.id   AF-A0A837IJQ8-F1
#
_cell.length_a   1.000
_cell.length_b   1.000
_cell.length_c   1.000
_cell.angle_alpha   90.00
_cell.angle_beta   90.00
_cell.angle_gamma   90.00
#
_symmetry.space_group_name_H-M   'P 1'
#
loop_
_entity.id
_entity.type
_entity.pdbx_description
1 polymer ?
#
loop_
_entity_poly.entity_id
_entity_poly.type
_entity_poly.pdbx_seq_one_letter_code
_entity_poly.pdbx_strand_id
1 'polypeptide(L)'
;PSAEYILLENIDYENKQKITISGFKLQNRDKLTATIGQDENGASITLDYGERTIIITGESPLGYNFKINKCSGYFNQRAAISPQIYAICPSVSSLSLPRNLNNACINYIESLPVCTMPTINADTGINNDCAEFVQAHASYAACVADYKNDKDFDKKEWRVYLGKNFDFWNNRHDLIQLFDPAGKLVTEISY
;
A
#
# COMPACT_ATOMS: atom_id res chain seq x y z
N PRO A 1 -14.87 -3.02 -10.86
CA PRO A 1 -14.39 -3.76 -9.66
C PRO A 1 -13.09 -3.21 -9.05
N SER A 2 -12.05 -2.92 -9.83
CA SER A 2 -10.72 -2.55 -9.28
C SER A 2 -10.65 -1.16 -8.63
N ALA A 3 -11.66 -0.32 -8.84
CA ALA A 3 -11.84 0.97 -8.15
C ALA A 3 -12.95 0.93 -7.08
N GLU A 4 -13.56 -0.23 -6.90
CA GLU A 4 -14.64 -0.47 -5.97
C GLU A 4 -14.06 -0.98 -4.64
N TYR A 5 -14.25 -0.24 -3.54
CA TYR A 5 -13.64 -0.58 -2.26
C TYR A 5 -14.46 -0.09 -1.06
N ILE A 6 -14.23 -0.72 0.09
CA ILE A 6 -14.72 -0.27 1.38
C ILE A 6 -13.56 0.01 2.33
N LEU A 7 -13.82 0.89 3.30
CA LEU A 7 -12.90 1.20 4.38
C LEU A 7 -13.32 0.44 5.62
N LEU A 8 -12.39 -0.30 6.18
CA LEU A 8 -12.54 -1.01 7.43
C LEU A 8 -11.58 -0.39 8.43
N GLU A 9 -12.14 0.40 9.35
CA GLU A 9 -11.39 1.19 10.32
C GLU A 9 -11.98 0.95 11.71
N ASN A 10 -11.16 1.12 12.75
CA ASN A 10 -11.59 1.07 14.15
C ASN A 10 -12.32 -0.23 14.55
N ILE A 11 -12.03 -1.36 13.88
CA ILE A 11 -12.50 -2.64 14.39
C ILE A 11 -11.88 -2.88 15.75
N ASP A 12 -12.75 -3.17 16.72
CA ASP A 12 -12.35 -3.51 18.09
C ASP A 12 -11.48 -2.44 18.77
N TYR A 13 -11.68 -1.18 18.35
CA TYR A 13 -10.91 -0.03 18.83
C TYR A 13 -10.99 0.12 20.35
N GLU A 14 -12.18 0.00 20.93
CA GLU A 14 -12.39 0.16 22.38
C GLU A 14 -11.58 -0.84 23.22
N ASN A 15 -11.41 -2.07 22.74
CA ASN A 15 -10.68 -3.10 23.47
C ASN A 15 -9.17 -3.04 23.24
N LYS A 16 -8.69 -2.22 22.30
CA LYS A 16 -7.27 -2.06 21.93
C LYS A 16 -6.57 -3.38 21.61
N GLN A 17 -7.30 -4.34 21.06
CA GLN A 17 -6.78 -5.66 20.71
C GLN A 17 -6.40 -5.73 19.24
N LYS A 18 -5.51 -6.68 18.93
CA LYS A 18 -5.22 -7.07 17.56
C LYS A 18 -6.34 -7.98 17.06
N ILE A 19 -6.73 -7.84 15.79
CA ILE A 19 -7.72 -8.71 15.18
C ILE A 19 -7.18 -9.33 13.89
N THR A 20 -7.25 -10.65 13.79
CA THR A 20 -6.92 -11.36 12.55
C THR A 20 -8.16 -11.39 11.66
N ILE A 21 -8.08 -10.75 10.51
CA ILE A 21 -9.20 -10.61 9.57
C ILE A 21 -9.15 -11.62 8.41
N SER A 22 -8.04 -12.34 8.22
CA SER A 22 -8.01 -13.45 7.27
C SER A 22 -9.07 -14.50 7.61
N GLY A 23 -9.79 -14.97 6.59
CA GLY A 23 -10.92 -15.89 6.76
C GLY A 23 -12.24 -15.19 7.13
N PHE A 24 -12.24 -13.89 7.43
CA PHE A 24 -13.49 -13.16 7.62
C PHE A 24 -14.26 -13.12 6.29
N LYS A 25 -15.58 -13.18 6.41
CA LYS A 25 -16.50 -13.23 5.28
C LYS A 25 -17.27 -11.93 5.17
N LEU A 26 -17.14 -11.26 4.04
CA LEU A 26 -17.98 -10.15 3.63
C LEU A 26 -19.24 -10.71 2.97
N GLN A 27 -20.39 -10.16 3.31
CA GLN A 27 -21.66 -10.50 2.70
C GLN A 27 -22.43 -9.24 2.34
N ASN A 28 -22.89 -9.13 1.10
CA ASN A 28 -23.75 -8.03 0.67
C ASN A 28 -25.25 -8.35 0.86
N ARG A 29 -26.13 -7.40 0.54
CA ARG A 29 -27.59 -7.57 0.62
C ARG A 29 -28.13 -8.73 -0.23
N ASP A 30 -27.48 -8.97 -1.38
CA ASP A 30 -27.85 -10.02 -2.35
C ASP A 30 -27.32 -11.40 -1.91
N LYS A 31 -26.78 -11.50 -0.69
CA LYS A 31 -26.19 -12.70 -0.09
C LYS A 31 -24.95 -13.23 -0.82
N LEU A 32 -24.36 -12.46 -1.73
CA LEU A 32 -23.04 -12.74 -2.29
C LEU A 32 -22.00 -12.65 -1.18
N THR A 33 -21.00 -13.53 -1.25
CA THR A 33 -19.96 -13.60 -0.23
C THR A 33 -18.56 -13.53 -0.83
N ALA A 34 -17.64 -12.90 -0.10
CA ALA A 34 -16.22 -12.89 -0.38
C ALA A 34 -15.46 -13.13 0.92
N THR A 35 -14.33 -13.81 0.85
CA THR A 35 -13.50 -14.13 2.02
C THR A 35 -12.19 -13.36 1.93
N ILE A 36 -11.77 -12.78 3.04
CA ILE A 36 -10.49 -12.09 3.13
C ILE A 36 -9.37 -13.13 3.10
N GLY A 37 -8.44 -12.95 2.17
CA GLY A 37 -7.30 -13.84 1.96
C GLY A 37 -6.15 -13.62 2.94
N GLN A 38 -4.98 -14.07 2.53
CA GLN A 38 -3.70 -13.96 3.25
C GLN A 38 -2.83 -12.84 2.65
N ASP A 39 -1.74 -12.50 3.32
CA ASP A 39 -0.74 -11.53 2.85
C ASP A 39 0.16 -12.10 1.74
N GLU A 40 1.18 -11.33 1.34
CA GLU A 40 2.15 -11.71 0.31
C GLU A 40 2.98 -12.97 0.62
N ASN A 41 3.04 -13.37 1.90
CA ASN A 41 3.78 -14.55 2.37
C ASN A 41 2.86 -15.73 2.69
N GLY A 42 1.55 -15.61 2.44
CA GLY A 42 0.57 -16.60 2.85
C GLY A 42 0.29 -16.61 4.36
N ALA A 43 0.66 -15.55 5.08
CA ALA A 43 0.34 -15.40 6.49
C ALA A 43 -1.02 -14.68 6.68
N SER A 44 -1.60 -14.87 7.87
CA SER A 44 -2.88 -14.24 8.20
C SER A 44 -2.71 -12.74 8.44
N ILE A 45 -3.56 -11.95 7.77
CA ILE A 45 -3.64 -10.51 7.91
C ILE A 45 -4.21 -10.18 9.28
N THR A 46 -3.40 -9.47 10.08
CA THR A 46 -3.75 -9.05 11.43
C THR A 46 -3.65 -7.54 11.52
N LEU A 47 -4.71 -6.91 12.00
CA LEU A 47 -4.79 -5.47 12.21
C LEU A 47 -4.39 -5.15 13.64
N ASP A 48 -3.44 -4.24 13.78
CA ASP A 48 -3.18 -3.60 15.06
C ASP A 48 -4.24 -2.55 15.37
N TYR A 49 -4.32 -2.17 16.65
CA TYR A 49 -5.22 -1.11 17.09
C TYR A 49 -5.02 0.20 16.30
N GLY A 50 -6.12 0.70 15.73
CA GLY A 50 -6.15 1.94 14.95
C GLY A 50 -5.55 1.81 13.55
N GLU A 51 -5.31 0.58 13.07
CA GLU A 51 -5.02 0.36 11.65
C GLU A 51 -6.30 0.37 10.83
N ARG A 52 -6.15 0.82 9.57
CA ARG A 52 -7.21 0.74 8.58
C ARG A 52 -6.91 -0.32 7.54
N THR A 53 -7.96 -0.85 6.94
CA THR A 53 -7.88 -1.75 5.79
C THR A 53 -8.75 -1.21 4.68
N ILE A 54 -8.16 -1.08 3.50
CA ILE A 54 -8.91 -0.82 2.27
C ILE A 54 -9.16 -2.17 1.63
N ILE A 55 -10.42 -2.57 1.56
CA ILE A 55 -10.84 -3.82 0.94
C ILE A 55 -11.37 -3.50 -0.45
N ILE A 56 -10.66 -3.95 -1.47
CA ILE A 56 -10.92 -3.73 -2.90
C ILE A 56 -11.54 -5.00 -3.48
N THR A 57 -12.61 -4.86 -4.25
CA THR A 57 -13.29 -6.01 -4.88
C THR A 57 -12.41 -6.71 -5.91
N GLY A 58 -11.70 -5.92 -6.72
CA GLY A 58 -10.89 -6.38 -7.83
C GLY A 58 -9.72 -7.29 -7.47
N GLU A 59 -9.00 -7.72 -8.50
CA GLU A 59 -7.69 -8.36 -8.37
C GLU A 59 -6.61 -7.36 -7.94
N SER A 60 -5.63 -7.84 -7.16
CA SER A 60 -4.48 -7.05 -6.78
C SER A 60 -3.59 -6.80 -8.00
N PRO A 61 -3.26 -5.54 -8.33
CA PRO A 61 -2.26 -5.24 -9.36
C PRO A 61 -0.87 -5.82 -9.05
N LEU A 62 -0.60 -6.17 -7.79
CA LEU A 62 0.65 -6.82 -7.36
C LEU A 62 0.51 -8.34 -7.20
N GLY A 63 -0.71 -8.89 -7.35
CA GLY A 63 -0.98 -10.32 -7.21
C GLY A 63 -1.19 -10.82 -5.77
N TYR A 64 -1.08 -9.95 -4.77
CA TYR A 64 -1.23 -10.29 -3.35
C TYR A 64 -1.84 -9.15 -2.54
N ASN A 65 -2.28 -9.45 -1.31
CA ASN A 65 -2.63 -8.46 -0.31
C ASN A 65 -1.35 -7.99 0.39
N PHE A 66 -1.27 -6.72 0.77
CA PHE A 66 -0.04 -6.18 1.35
C PHE A 66 -0.31 -5.04 2.32
N LYS A 67 0.60 -4.88 3.28
CA LYS A 67 0.65 -3.71 4.16
C LYS A 67 1.41 -2.58 3.48
N ILE A 68 0.92 -1.35 3.62
CA ILE A 68 1.62 -0.17 3.13
C ILE A 68 2.80 0.14 4.04
N ASN A 69 3.92 0.50 3.43
CA ASN A 69 5.09 1.03 4.11
C ASN A 69 5.47 2.39 3.52
N LYS A 70 6.50 3.00 4.11
CA LYS A 70 7.06 4.31 3.73
C LYS A 70 7.40 4.43 2.25
N CYS A 71 7.75 3.31 1.60
CA CYS A 71 8.20 3.26 0.22
C CYS A 71 7.09 2.88 -0.78
N SER A 72 5.90 2.49 -0.32
CA SER A 72 4.85 1.92 -1.20
C SER A 72 4.34 2.88 -2.29
N GLY A 73 4.58 4.19 -2.19
CA GLY A 73 4.20 5.14 -3.23
C GLY A 73 4.87 4.85 -4.59
N TYR A 74 6.05 4.19 -4.60
CA TYR A 74 6.70 3.72 -5.84
C TYR A 74 5.82 2.76 -6.66
N PHE A 75 4.86 2.06 -6.03
CA PHE A 75 4.00 1.12 -6.73
C PHE A 75 3.06 1.79 -7.74
N ASN A 76 2.70 3.06 -7.52
CA ASN A 76 1.85 3.81 -8.45
C ASN A 76 2.49 3.98 -9.84
N GLN A 77 3.82 3.86 -9.97
CA GLN A 77 4.52 4.02 -11.25
C GLN A 77 4.46 2.78 -12.13
N ARG A 78 4.33 1.59 -11.51
CA ARG A 78 4.35 0.31 -12.21
C ARG A 78 2.99 -0.36 -12.31
N ALA A 79 2.03 0.06 -11.49
CA ALA A 79 0.73 -0.57 -11.38
C ALA A 79 -0.38 0.46 -11.19
N ALA A 80 -1.52 0.23 -11.84
CA ALA A 80 -2.73 1.03 -11.66
C ALA A 80 -3.43 0.66 -10.34
N ILE A 81 -2.90 1.15 -9.23
CA ILE A 81 -3.46 0.93 -7.89
C ILE A 81 -4.57 1.94 -7.62
N SER A 82 -5.75 1.43 -7.27
CA SER A 82 -6.90 2.22 -6.84
C SER A 82 -7.42 1.72 -5.49
N PRO A 83 -7.69 2.60 -4.51
CA PRO A 83 -7.30 4.01 -4.47
C PRO A 83 -5.78 4.19 -4.57
N GLN A 84 -5.30 5.30 -5.14
CA GLN A 84 -3.86 5.55 -5.23
C GLN A 84 -3.21 5.55 -3.85
N ILE A 85 -1.97 5.06 -3.78
CA ILE A 85 -1.17 5.13 -2.55
C ILE A 85 -0.61 6.54 -2.45
N TYR A 86 -0.70 7.17 -1.28
CA TYR A 86 -0.12 8.50 -1.10
C TYR A 86 1.40 8.46 -1.31
N ALA A 87 1.92 9.39 -2.10
CA ALA A 87 3.35 9.51 -2.37
C ALA A 87 4.06 10.19 -1.18
N ILE A 88 4.38 9.41 -0.15
CA ILE A 88 5.01 9.86 1.11
C ILE A 88 6.42 9.29 1.31
N CYS A 89 7.08 8.88 0.23
CA CYS A 89 8.42 8.30 0.31
C CYS A 89 9.44 9.33 0.78
N PRO A 90 10.49 8.91 1.50
CA PRO A 90 11.61 9.77 1.80
C PRO A 90 12.25 10.27 0.50
N SER A 91 12.72 11.51 0.52
CA SER A 91 13.46 12.06 -0.62
C SER A 91 14.82 11.37 -0.74
N VAL A 92 15.32 11.19 -1.96
CA VAL A 92 16.71 10.76 -2.17
C VAL A 92 17.68 11.78 -1.57
N SER A 93 17.32 13.07 -1.58
CA SER A 93 18.10 14.15 -0.98
C SER A 93 18.19 14.10 0.55
N SER A 94 17.38 13.29 1.25
CA SER A 94 17.52 13.12 2.71
C SER A 94 18.59 12.10 3.12
N LEU A 95 19.18 11.40 2.16
CA LEU A 95 20.29 10.48 2.39
C LEU A 95 21.62 11.23 2.56
N SER A 96 22.61 10.55 3.14
CA SER A 96 23.98 11.08 3.22
C SER A 96 24.61 11.12 1.83
N LEU A 97 24.67 12.32 1.23
CA LEU A 97 25.20 12.51 -0.12
C LEU A 97 26.74 12.32 -0.16
N PRO A 98 27.28 11.57 -1.13
CA PRO A 98 28.72 11.45 -1.35
C PRO A 98 29.38 12.81 -1.60
N ARG A 99 30.59 13.01 -1.06
CA ARG A 99 31.31 14.30 -1.15
C ARG A 99 31.82 14.61 -2.57
N ASN A 100 31.91 13.62 -3.45
CA ASN A 100 32.35 13.76 -4.82
C ASN A 100 31.24 14.17 -5.80
N LEU A 101 29.98 14.30 -5.33
CA LEU A 101 28.90 14.77 -6.19
C LEU A 101 29.07 16.25 -6.52
N ASN A 102 28.92 16.58 -7.81
CA ASN A 102 28.98 17.96 -8.28
C ASN A 102 27.63 18.68 -8.06
N ASN A 103 27.61 20.01 -8.21
CA ASN A 103 26.40 20.80 -8.00
C ASN A 103 25.25 20.42 -8.94
N ALA A 104 25.55 20.02 -10.19
CA ALA A 104 24.52 19.58 -11.13
C ALA A 104 23.80 18.32 -10.63
N CYS A 105 24.56 17.37 -10.07
CA CYS A 105 24.01 16.17 -9.45
C CYS A 105 23.16 16.48 -8.21
N ILE A 106 23.67 17.33 -7.31
CA ILE A 106 22.95 17.68 -6.08
C ILE A 106 21.61 18.34 -6.45
N ASN A 107 21.62 19.30 -7.38
CA ASN A 107 20.40 19.93 -7.88
C ASN A 107 19.43 18.91 -8.48
N TYR A 108 19.95 17.96 -9.28
CA TYR A 108 19.13 16.89 -9.84
C TYR A 108 18.46 16.05 -8.74
N ILE A 109 19.23 15.55 -7.77
CA ILE A 109 18.73 14.77 -6.63
C ILE A 109 17.67 15.54 -5.83
N GLU A 110 17.88 16.83 -5.58
CA GLU A 110 16.93 17.68 -4.84
C GLU A 110 15.64 17.96 -5.63
N SER A 111 15.72 17.98 -6.97
CA SER A 111 14.57 18.17 -7.84
C SER A 111 13.73 16.90 -8.08
N LEU A 112 14.24 15.72 -7.70
CA LEU A 112 13.54 14.46 -7.94
C LEU A 112 12.23 14.44 -7.15
N PRO A 113 11.09 14.21 -7.81
CA PRO A 113 9.84 13.96 -7.10
C PRO A 113 9.98 12.74 -6.18
N VAL A 114 9.34 12.77 -5.02
CA VAL A 114 9.29 11.61 -4.13
C VAL A 114 8.62 10.42 -4.81
N CYS A 115 8.95 9.21 -4.33
CA CYS A 115 8.41 7.95 -4.86
C CYS A 115 8.62 7.76 -6.36
N THR A 116 9.69 8.34 -6.92
CA THR A 116 9.95 8.29 -8.36
C THR A 116 11.24 7.54 -8.69
N MET A 117 11.14 6.64 -9.66
CA MET A 117 12.26 5.98 -10.29
C MET A 117 12.58 6.73 -11.60
N PRO A 118 13.56 7.64 -11.60
CA PRO A 118 13.83 8.46 -12.76
C PRO A 118 14.50 7.64 -13.86
N THR A 119 14.20 7.97 -15.11
CA THR A 119 14.96 7.51 -16.26
C THR A 119 16.22 8.35 -16.39
N ILE A 120 17.39 7.73 -16.22
CA ILE A 120 18.68 8.41 -16.35
C ILE A 120 19.21 8.23 -17.78
N ASN A 121 19.49 9.33 -18.46
CA ASN A 121 19.99 9.38 -19.83
C ASN A 121 20.84 10.64 -20.08
N ALA A 122 21.32 10.84 -21.30
CA ALA A 122 22.13 12.00 -21.66
C ALA A 122 21.43 13.36 -21.39
N ASP A 123 20.11 13.42 -21.51
CA ASP A 123 19.32 14.65 -21.32
C ASP A 123 19.22 15.07 -19.85
N THR A 124 19.47 14.14 -18.91
CA THR A 124 19.49 14.48 -17.47
C THR A 124 20.65 15.39 -17.07
N GLY A 125 21.71 15.47 -17.88
CA GLY A 125 22.83 16.38 -17.64
C GLY A 125 23.69 16.07 -16.40
N ILE A 126 23.54 14.87 -15.81
CA ILE A 126 24.32 14.42 -14.65
C ILE A 126 25.50 13.53 -15.08
N ASN A 127 26.53 13.46 -14.24
CA ASN A 127 27.68 12.58 -14.46
C ASN A 127 27.42 11.14 -13.97
N ASN A 128 28.34 10.23 -14.29
CA ASN A 128 28.22 8.81 -13.92
C ASN A 128 28.09 8.60 -12.41
N ASP A 129 28.92 9.26 -11.59
CA ASP A 129 28.84 9.17 -10.12
C ASP A 129 27.43 9.51 -9.60
N CYS A 130 26.77 10.50 -10.21
CA CYS A 130 25.40 10.85 -9.87
C CYS A 130 24.39 9.79 -10.31
N ALA A 131 24.54 9.31 -11.55
CA ALA A 131 23.67 8.28 -12.11
C ALA A 131 23.70 7.02 -11.24
N GLU A 132 24.88 6.60 -10.81
CA GLU A 132 25.08 5.47 -9.91
C GLU A 132 24.40 5.70 -8.57
N PHE A 133 24.59 6.87 -7.95
CA PHE A 133 23.94 7.20 -6.68
C PHE A 133 22.41 7.20 -6.80
N VAL A 134 21.86 7.84 -7.83
CA VAL A 134 20.41 7.90 -8.02
C VAL A 134 19.85 6.51 -8.31
N GLN A 135 20.48 5.70 -9.17
CA GLN A 135 20.02 4.33 -9.43
C GLN A 135 20.08 3.44 -8.19
N ALA A 136 21.08 3.64 -7.34
CA ALA A 136 21.24 2.90 -6.10
C ALA A 136 20.16 3.22 -5.05
N HIS A 137 19.54 4.41 -5.09
CA HIS A 137 18.65 4.90 -4.03
C HIS A 137 17.21 5.24 -4.49
N ALA A 138 16.97 5.56 -5.76
CA ALA A 138 15.69 6.02 -6.28
C ALA A 138 14.79 4.87 -6.77
N SER A 139 14.58 3.86 -5.94
CA SER A 139 13.67 2.74 -6.24
C SER A 139 12.95 2.25 -4.99
N TYR A 140 11.88 1.46 -5.17
CA TYR A 140 11.21 0.79 -4.04
C TYR A 140 12.20 -0.05 -3.22
N ALA A 141 12.95 -0.92 -3.89
CA ALA A 141 13.86 -1.86 -3.22
C ALA A 141 14.96 -1.12 -2.44
N ALA A 142 15.50 -0.05 -3.02
CA ALA A 142 16.50 0.78 -2.36
C ALA A 142 15.93 1.55 -1.17
N CYS A 143 14.77 2.18 -1.34
CA CYS A 143 14.07 2.85 -0.23
C CYS A 143 13.81 1.89 0.93
N VAL A 144 13.40 0.64 0.65
CA VAL A 144 13.26 -0.38 1.70
C VAL A 144 14.60 -0.71 2.35
N ALA A 145 15.67 -0.88 1.58
CA ALA A 145 16.99 -1.15 2.12
C ALA A 145 17.47 -0.03 3.07
N ASP A 146 17.22 1.23 2.70
CA ASP A 146 17.65 2.41 3.45
C ASP A 146 16.80 2.66 4.71
N TYR A 147 15.48 2.40 4.66
CA TYR A 147 14.54 2.85 5.69
C TYR A 147 13.78 1.73 6.43
N LYS A 148 13.97 0.44 6.14
CA LYS A 148 13.22 -0.67 6.79
C LYS A 148 13.31 -0.70 8.32
N ASN A 149 14.36 -0.12 8.90
CA ASN A 149 14.58 -0.10 10.34
C ASN A 149 13.97 1.13 11.03
N ASP A 150 13.35 2.04 10.27
CA ASP A 150 12.67 3.19 10.84
C ASP A 150 11.46 2.74 11.66
N LYS A 151 11.25 3.39 12.81
CA LYS A 151 10.09 3.12 13.67
C LYS A 151 8.75 3.35 12.98
N ASP A 152 8.71 4.20 11.95
CA ASP A 152 7.54 4.52 11.16
C ASP A 152 7.57 3.91 9.75
N PHE A 153 8.40 2.88 9.52
CA PHE A 153 8.51 2.22 8.22
C PHE A 153 7.17 1.63 7.79
N ASP A 154 6.57 0.77 8.61
CA ASP A 154 5.24 0.25 8.37
C ASP A 154 4.19 1.32 8.63
N LYS A 155 3.25 1.46 7.69
CA LYS A 155 2.10 2.35 7.84
C LYS A 155 0.91 1.55 8.34
N LYS A 156 0.00 2.24 9.02
CA LYS A 156 -1.22 1.69 9.62
C LYS A 156 -2.32 1.41 8.59
N GLU A 157 -1.96 0.87 7.43
CA GLU A 157 -2.88 0.62 6.31
C GLU A 157 -2.58 -0.69 5.60
N TRP A 158 -3.61 -1.51 5.43
CA TRP A 158 -3.59 -2.70 4.59
C TRP A 158 -4.36 -2.46 3.27
N ARG A 159 -3.86 -3.07 2.18
CA ARG A 159 -4.54 -3.20 0.89
C ARG A 159 -4.93 -4.66 0.68
N VAL A 160 -6.23 -4.93 0.74
CA VAL A 160 -6.80 -6.28 0.64
C VAL A 160 -7.66 -6.35 -0.60
N TYR A 161 -7.41 -7.33 -1.47
CA TYR A 161 -8.06 -7.56 -2.73
C TYR A 161 -8.85 -8.87 -2.67
N LEU A 162 -10.12 -8.82 -3.07
CA LEU A 162 -11.02 -9.98 -3.03
C LEU A 162 -10.91 -10.87 -4.29
N GLY A 163 -10.18 -10.41 -5.31
CA GLY A 163 -9.92 -11.17 -6.53
C GLY A 163 -11.17 -11.42 -7.36
N LYS A 164 -12.13 -10.50 -7.34
CA LYS A 164 -13.38 -10.62 -8.11
C LYS A 164 -13.30 -9.80 -9.39
N ASN A 165 -13.90 -10.33 -10.45
CA ASN A 165 -13.99 -9.68 -11.76
C ASN A 165 -15.34 -9.00 -12.02
N PHE A 166 -16.21 -8.93 -11.01
CA PHE A 166 -17.51 -8.27 -11.03
C PHE A 166 -17.61 -7.28 -9.86
N ASP A 167 -18.48 -6.29 -9.98
CA ASP A 167 -18.78 -5.35 -8.90
C ASP A 167 -19.56 -6.07 -7.79
N PHE A 168 -19.06 -5.99 -6.56
CA PHE A 168 -19.62 -6.73 -5.43
C PHE A 168 -20.63 -5.89 -4.66
N TRP A 169 -20.54 -4.56 -4.74
CA TRP A 169 -21.40 -3.60 -4.07
C TRP A 169 -22.29 -2.93 -5.12
N ASN A 170 -23.56 -3.35 -5.16
CA ASN A 170 -24.44 -3.09 -6.31
C ASN A 170 -24.93 -1.63 -6.38
N ASN A 171 -24.89 -0.86 -5.28
CA ASN A 171 -25.42 0.52 -5.18
C ASN A 171 -24.73 1.32 -4.05
N ARG A 172 -24.74 2.66 -4.13
CA ARG A 172 -24.19 3.64 -3.15
C ARG A 172 -24.86 3.66 -1.75
N HIS A 173 -25.64 2.63 -1.44
CA HIS A 173 -26.34 2.45 -0.17
C HIS A 173 -26.38 0.96 0.23
N ASP A 174 -25.34 0.19 -0.14
CA ASP A 174 -25.29 -1.22 0.24
C ASP A 174 -24.84 -1.35 1.70
N LEU A 175 -25.36 -2.37 2.39
CA LEU A 175 -24.96 -2.71 3.74
C LEU A 175 -24.17 -4.00 3.68
N ILE A 176 -22.87 -3.91 3.99
CA ILE A 176 -21.94 -5.02 3.91
C ILE A 176 -21.72 -5.53 5.31
N GLN A 177 -22.08 -6.79 5.52
CA GLN A 177 -21.93 -7.46 6.79
C GLN A 177 -20.60 -8.21 6.81
N LEU A 178 -19.80 -7.99 7.86
CA LEU A 178 -18.54 -8.68 8.08
C LEU A 178 -18.73 -9.74 9.16
N PHE A 179 -18.47 -10.99 8.83
CA PHE A 179 -18.56 -12.13 9.74
C PHE A 179 -17.19 -12.72 10.03
N ASP A 180 -16.99 -13.17 11.27
CA ASP A 180 -15.82 -13.96 11.63
C ASP A 180 -15.94 -15.41 11.07
N PRO A 181 -14.88 -16.24 11.19
CA PRO A 181 -14.92 -17.62 10.71
C PRO A 181 -15.93 -18.52 11.44
N ALA A 182 -16.38 -18.12 12.64
CA ALA A 182 -17.42 -18.81 13.40
C ALA A 182 -18.84 -18.41 12.96
N GLY A 183 -18.98 -17.44 12.04
CA GLY A 183 -20.25 -16.94 11.54
C GLY A 183 -20.88 -15.87 12.43
N LYS A 184 -20.16 -15.33 13.41
CA LYS A 184 -20.62 -14.21 14.23
C LYS A 184 -20.46 -12.91 13.45
N LEU A 185 -21.49 -12.07 13.48
CA LEU A 185 -21.42 -10.72 12.91
C LEU A 185 -20.44 -9.89 13.74
N VAL A 186 -19.41 -9.36 13.08
CA VAL A 186 -18.37 -8.50 13.67
C VAL A 186 -18.78 -7.04 13.56
N THR A 187 -19.15 -6.60 12.35
CA THR A 187 -19.57 -5.23 12.08
C THR A 187 -20.38 -5.17 10.79
N GLU A 188 -21.04 -4.03 10.57
CA GLU A 188 -21.65 -3.67 9.30
C GLU A 188 -20.98 -2.42 8.74
N ILE A 189 -20.87 -2.33 7.42
CA ILE A 189 -20.17 -1.27 6.70
C ILE A 189 -21.13 -0.74 5.64
N SER A 190 -21.40 0.56 5.65
CA SER A 190 -22.14 1.20 4.56
C SER A 190 -21.19 1.54 3.41
N TYR A 191 -21.63 1.25 2.18
CA TYR A 191 -20.97 1.62 0.93
C TYR A 191 -21.81 2.63 0.15
#